data_AF-A0A0F9DZS0-F1
#
_entry.id   AF-A0A0F9DZS0-F1
#
_cell.length_a   1.000
_cell.length_b   1.000
_cell.length_c   1.000
_cell.angle_alpha   90.00
_cell.angle_beta   90.00
_cell.angle_gamma   90.00
#
_symmetry.space_group_name_H-M   'P 1'
#
loop_
_entity.id
_entity.type
_entity.pdbx_description
1 polymer ?
#
loop_
_entity_poly.entity_id
_entity_poly.type
_entity_poly.pdbx_seq_one_letter_code
_entity_poly.pdbx_strand_id
1 'polypeptide(L)'
;MAKTKDKFSQIAFMTVNESAANTLTFNGMTVFSNILTPKAILIHRISYIILDDQIDKILADADVLTFGLSGDDQMANVLFSDARVYDMHSVGFHDAGTTAVDWLFWESPKIFDFNALPGGGKLVPADRIFMFVKGASLATAVSMSARFDFTLVDLSATEYIELAQALRVLT
;
A
#
# COMPACT_ATOMS: atom_id res chain seq x y z
N MET A 1 19.17 -10.01 -22.09
CA MET A 1 20.10 -9.20 -21.26
C MET A 1 19.33 -7.99 -20.78
N ALA A 2 18.85 -7.99 -19.53
CA ALA A 2 18.15 -6.84 -18.95
C ALA A 2 19.13 -5.66 -18.87
N LYS A 3 18.85 -4.61 -19.66
CA LYS A 3 19.66 -3.40 -19.78
C LYS A 3 19.36 -2.51 -18.57
N THR A 4 20.41 -2.18 -17.83
CA THR A 4 20.47 -1.13 -16.81
C THR A 4 19.47 -1.27 -15.67
N LYS A 5 19.75 -2.20 -14.74
CA LYS A 5 19.17 -2.15 -13.40
C LYS A 5 19.60 -0.82 -12.75
N ASP A 6 18.64 -0.02 -12.29
CA ASP A 6 18.95 1.18 -11.52
C ASP A 6 19.79 0.77 -10.31
N LYS A 7 20.95 1.41 -10.13
CA LYS A 7 21.93 1.00 -9.11
C LYS A 7 21.60 1.54 -7.73
N PHE A 8 20.74 2.54 -7.65
CA PHE A 8 20.48 3.27 -6.42
C PHE A 8 19.04 3.06 -5.97
N SER A 9 18.87 2.84 -4.67
CA SER A 9 17.53 2.88 -4.06
C SER A 9 16.99 4.29 -4.15
N GLN A 10 15.79 4.40 -4.66
CA GLN A 10 14.98 5.62 -4.66
C GLN A 10 14.04 5.60 -3.45
N ILE A 11 13.53 6.77 -3.10
CA ILE A 11 12.58 6.97 -2.00
C ILE A 11 11.39 7.74 -2.54
N ALA A 12 10.18 7.25 -2.26
CA ALA A 12 8.95 8.00 -2.48
C ALA A 12 8.18 8.15 -1.17
N PHE A 13 7.45 9.25 -1.06
CA PHE A 13 6.55 9.55 0.03
C PHE A 13 5.15 9.77 -0.53
N MET A 14 4.15 9.22 0.13
CA MET A 14 2.77 9.42 -0.24
C MET A 14 1.91 9.55 1.00
N THR A 15 0.87 10.36 0.91
CA THR A 15 -0.18 10.48 1.93
C THR A 15 -1.53 10.30 1.27
N VAL A 16 -2.41 9.50 1.86
CA VAL A 16 -3.79 9.33 1.42
C VAL A 16 -4.70 9.74 2.58
N ASN A 17 -5.76 10.47 2.23
CA ASN A 17 -6.75 10.96 3.18
C ASN A 17 -8.11 10.45 2.76
N GLU A 18 -8.88 9.93 3.71
CA GLU A 18 -10.29 9.67 3.51
C GLU A 18 -11.04 10.94 3.10
N SER A 19 -11.83 10.86 2.02
CA SER A 19 -12.67 11.97 1.56
C SER A 19 -13.84 12.24 2.50
N ALA A 20 -14.27 11.19 3.21
CA ALA A 20 -15.25 11.21 4.29
C ALA A 20 -15.01 9.96 5.17
N ALA A 21 -15.51 9.97 6.41
CA ALA A 21 -15.36 8.82 7.30
C ALA A 21 -15.87 7.53 6.64
N ASN A 22 -15.09 6.45 6.77
CA ASN A 22 -15.41 5.12 6.25
C ASN A 22 -15.49 5.03 4.71
N THR A 23 -14.85 5.98 4.01
CA THR A 23 -14.84 6.03 2.55
C THR A 23 -13.50 5.58 2.01
N LEU A 24 -13.52 4.50 1.23
CA LEU A 24 -12.36 4.01 0.50
C LEU A 24 -11.84 5.09 -0.44
N THR A 25 -10.59 5.48 -0.25
CA THR A 25 -9.93 6.53 -1.02
C THR A 25 -8.56 6.06 -1.45
N PHE A 26 -8.12 6.61 -2.58
CA PHE A 26 -6.88 6.26 -3.23
C PHE A 26 -6.05 7.52 -3.48
N ASN A 27 -4.73 7.39 -3.39
CA ASN A 27 -3.79 8.36 -3.93
C ASN A 27 -2.75 7.62 -4.78
N GLY A 28 -2.46 8.13 -5.98
CA GLY A 28 -1.56 7.49 -6.93
C GLY A 28 -0.10 7.93 -6.74
N MET A 29 0.83 7.00 -6.95
CA MET A 29 2.25 7.33 -7.09
C MET A 29 2.53 7.70 -8.53
N THR A 30 2.81 8.96 -8.79
CA THR A 30 3.33 9.37 -10.11
C THR A 30 4.81 9.04 -10.18
N VAL A 31 5.15 7.90 -10.78
CA VAL A 31 6.53 7.57 -11.09
C VAL A 31 6.83 8.01 -12.51
N PHE A 32 8.04 8.55 -12.73
CA PHE A 32 8.50 9.03 -14.04
C PHE A 32 8.66 7.88 -15.05
N SER A 33 7.56 7.24 -15.45
CA SER A 33 7.54 6.29 -16.55
C SER A 33 7.35 7.06 -17.84
N ASN A 34 8.39 7.08 -18.69
CA ASN A 34 8.18 7.41 -20.08
C ASN A 34 7.26 6.32 -20.68
N ILE A 35 6.14 6.73 -21.31
CA ILE A 35 5.11 5.83 -21.87
C ILE A 35 5.73 4.79 -22.82
N LEU A 36 6.86 5.11 -23.44
CA LEU A 36 7.51 4.27 -24.45
C LEU A 36 8.33 3.10 -23.90
N THR A 37 8.70 3.11 -22.61
CA THR A 37 9.47 2.02 -22.01
C THR A 37 8.73 1.44 -20.80
N PRO A 38 8.24 0.18 -20.89
CA PRO A 38 7.58 -0.44 -19.76
C PRO A 38 8.57 -0.59 -18.60
N LYS A 39 8.23 0.05 -17.48
CA LYS A 39 9.01 0.03 -16.24
C LYS A 39 8.20 -0.68 -15.17
N ALA A 40 8.90 -1.42 -14.34
CA ALA A 40 8.39 -1.94 -13.09
C ALA A 40 9.16 -1.34 -11.92
N ILE A 41 8.52 -1.36 -10.76
CA ILE A 41 9.11 -0.96 -9.49
C ILE A 41 9.36 -2.22 -8.68
N LEU A 42 10.59 -2.38 -8.23
CA LEU A 42 10.96 -3.37 -7.24
C LEU A 42 10.95 -2.70 -5.87
N ILE A 43 9.90 -2.94 -5.10
CA ILE A 43 9.74 -2.41 -3.75
C ILE A 43 10.58 -3.25 -2.79
N HIS A 44 11.51 -2.61 -2.09
CA HIS A 44 12.34 -3.27 -1.09
C HIS A 44 11.73 -3.17 0.30
N ARG A 45 11.20 -2.00 0.64
CA ARG A 45 10.64 -1.71 1.96
C ARG A 45 9.52 -0.70 1.87
N ILE A 46 8.50 -0.89 2.70
CA ILE A 46 7.43 0.08 2.93
C ILE A 46 7.39 0.40 4.42
N SER A 47 7.27 1.68 4.76
CA SER A 47 7.05 2.12 6.14
C SER A 47 5.75 2.91 6.20
N TYR A 48 4.74 2.33 6.84
CA TYR A 48 3.45 2.97 7.06
C TYR A 48 3.50 3.78 8.35
N ILE A 49 3.03 5.02 8.26
CA ILE A 49 2.91 5.96 9.37
C ILE A 49 1.45 6.35 9.48
N ILE A 50 0.89 6.04 10.63
CA ILE A 50 -0.38 6.59 11.10
C ILE A 50 0.01 7.50 12.26
N LEU A 51 -0.43 8.77 12.19
CA LEU A 51 -0.16 9.76 13.24
C LEU A 51 -1.02 9.46 14.47
N ASP A 52 -0.53 9.80 15.65
CA ASP A 52 -1.20 9.49 16.92
C ASP A 52 -2.63 10.05 16.98
N ASP A 53 -2.87 11.25 16.43
CA ASP A 53 -4.19 11.87 16.34
C ASP A 53 -5.19 11.11 15.44
N GLN A 54 -4.68 10.27 14.54
CA GLN A 54 -5.49 9.37 13.72
C GLN A 54 -5.75 8.04 14.43
N ILE A 55 -4.78 7.57 15.21
CA ILE A 55 -4.89 6.37 16.04
C ILE A 55 -5.94 6.59 17.13
N ASP A 56 -5.97 7.78 17.74
CA ASP A 56 -6.96 8.19 18.74
C ASP A 56 -8.42 8.18 18.22
N LYS A 57 -8.64 8.02 16.91
CA LYS A 57 -9.98 7.88 16.32
C LYS A 57 -10.51 6.46 16.36
N ILE A 58 -9.68 5.47 16.68
CA ILE A 58 -10.06 4.06 16.82
C ILE A 58 -10.40 3.82 18.30
N LEU A 59 -11.67 4.03 18.65
CA LEU A 59 -12.13 4.12 20.04
C LEU A 59 -12.97 2.92 20.49
N ALA A 60 -13.53 2.17 19.54
CA ALA A 60 -14.39 1.01 19.81
C ALA A 60 -13.90 -0.24 19.09
N ASP A 61 -14.29 -1.43 19.57
CA ASP A 61 -13.95 -2.73 18.95
C ASP A 61 -14.46 -2.88 17.50
N ALA A 62 -15.47 -2.09 17.12
CA ALA A 62 -15.97 -2.04 15.74
C ALA A 62 -15.10 -1.16 14.81
N ASP A 63 -14.21 -0.34 15.37
CA ASP A 63 -13.40 0.62 14.63
C ASP A 63 -12.20 -0.07 14.02
N VAL A 64 -12.12 -0.04 12.69
CA VAL A 64 -11.03 -0.67 11.94
C VAL A 64 -10.55 0.27 10.85
N LEU A 65 -9.25 0.49 10.78
CA LEU A 65 -8.57 1.18 9.70
C LEU A 65 -7.88 0.16 8.80
N THR A 66 -8.30 0.08 7.53
CA THR A 66 -7.68 -0.77 6.50
C THR A 66 -6.92 0.08 5.50
N PHE A 67 -5.70 -0.32 5.15
CA PHE A 67 -4.84 0.42 4.25
C PHE A 67 -3.83 -0.49 3.53
N GLY A 68 -3.16 0.05 2.51
CA GLY A 68 -2.14 -0.66 1.75
C GLY A 68 -1.97 -0.09 0.36
N LEU A 69 -1.57 -0.93 -0.58
CA LEU A 69 -1.31 -0.62 -1.98
C LEU A 69 -2.19 -1.45 -2.92
N SER A 70 -2.68 -0.80 -3.97
CA SER A 70 -3.41 -1.41 -5.06
C SER A 70 -2.85 -1.00 -6.42
N GLY A 71 -3.16 -1.80 -7.44
CA GLY A 71 -2.91 -1.51 -8.85
C GLY A 71 -4.04 -0.74 -9.54
N ASP A 72 -5.08 -0.35 -8.81
CA ASP A 72 -6.31 0.24 -9.33
C ASP A 72 -6.93 1.19 -8.29
N ASP A 73 -7.48 2.31 -8.74
CA ASP A 73 -8.16 3.32 -7.92
C ASP A 73 -9.69 3.30 -8.07
N GLN A 74 -10.23 2.45 -8.96
CA GLN A 74 -11.66 2.29 -9.19
C GLN A 74 -12.29 1.11 -8.41
N MET A 75 -11.59 0.61 -7.39
CA MET A 75 -12.10 -0.52 -6.60
C MET A 75 -13.22 -0.06 -5.66
N ALA A 76 -14.39 -0.72 -5.73
CA ALA A 76 -15.49 -0.46 -4.79
C ALA A 76 -15.21 -1.01 -3.38
N ASN A 77 -14.42 -2.07 -3.29
CA ASN A 77 -13.96 -2.68 -2.04
C ASN A 77 -12.56 -3.26 -2.25
N VAL A 78 -11.78 -3.26 -1.17
CA VAL A 78 -10.47 -3.92 -1.11
C VAL A 78 -10.65 -5.26 -0.40
N LEU A 79 -10.24 -6.34 -1.05
CA LEU A 79 -10.26 -7.69 -0.49
C LEU A 79 -8.86 -8.28 -0.59
N PHE A 80 -8.43 -8.99 0.44
CA PHE A 80 -7.14 -9.68 0.44
C PHE A 80 -7.00 -10.72 -0.70
N SER A 81 -8.14 -11.24 -1.19
CA SER A 81 -8.18 -12.19 -2.31
C SER A 81 -8.09 -11.54 -3.69
N ASP A 82 -8.13 -10.21 -3.79
CA ASP A 82 -8.05 -9.51 -5.07
C ASP A 82 -6.58 -9.33 -5.50
N ALA A 83 -6.24 -9.84 -6.68
CA ALA A 83 -4.88 -9.78 -7.22
C ALA A 83 -4.39 -8.35 -7.49
N ARG A 84 -5.31 -7.39 -7.61
CA ARG A 84 -4.98 -5.97 -7.75
C ARG A 84 -4.49 -5.36 -6.44
N VAL A 85 -4.70 -6.02 -5.31
CA VAL A 85 -4.24 -5.56 -3.99
C VAL A 85 -2.83 -6.12 -3.78
N TYR A 86 -1.85 -5.23 -3.78
CA TYR A 86 -0.47 -5.63 -3.58
C TYR A 86 -0.26 -5.97 -2.10
N ASP A 87 -0.61 -5.07 -1.19
CA ASP A 87 -0.59 -5.34 0.25
C ASP A 87 -1.84 -4.76 0.93
N MET A 88 -2.19 -5.35 2.07
CA MET A 88 -3.35 -4.96 2.85
C MET A 88 -3.04 -5.20 4.32
N HIS A 89 -3.27 -4.15 5.10
CA HIS A 89 -3.08 -4.14 6.54
C HIS A 89 -4.33 -3.55 7.17
N SER A 90 -4.62 -4.03 8.37
CA SER A 90 -5.74 -3.54 9.17
C SER A 90 -5.26 -3.28 10.60
N VAL A 91 -5.69 -2.16 11.15
CA VAL A 91 -5.48 -1.79 12.55
C VAL A 91 -6.86 -1.57 13.14
N GLY A 92 -7.16 -2.25 14.23
CA GLY A 92 -8.41 -2.09 14.94
C GLY A 92 -8.15 -2.15 16.43
N PHE A 93 -9.13 -1.70 17.19
CA PHE A 93 -9.15 -1.90 18.62
C PHE A 93 -9.67 -3.30 18.93
N HIS A 94 -9.10 -3.97 19.92
CA HIS A 94 -9.59 -5.26 20.39
C HIS A 94 -9.85 -5.18 21.90
N ASP A 95 -11.13 -5.30 22.28
CA ASP A 95 -11.53 -5.39 23.69
C ASP A 95 -11.56 -6.87 24.13
N ALA A 96 -10.67 -7.24 25.04
CA ALA A 96 -10.58 -8.60 25.59
C ALA A 96 -11.49 -8.85 26.81
N GLY A 97 -12.41 -7.94 27.13
CA GLY A 97 -13.45 -8.11 28.15
C GLY A 97 -13.15 -7.51 29.53
N THR A 98 -13.88 -7.97 30.54
CA THR A 98 -14.18 -7.33 31.86
C THR A 98 -13.01 -6.93 32.78
N THR A 99 -11.76 -6.96 32.34
CA THR A 99 -10.63 -6.49 33.14
C THR A 99 -9.75 -5.60 32.26
N ALA A 100 -10.10 -4.32 32.16
CA ALA A 100 -9.31 -3.15 31.71
C ALA A 100 -7.93 -3.42 31.08
N VAL A 101 -7.91 -4.19 30.00
CA VAL A 101 -6.73 -4.51 29.21
C VAL A 101 -7.16 -4.22 27.78
N ASP A 102 -7.48 -2.94 27.56
CA ASP A 102 -7.71 -2.31 26.27
C ASP A 102 -6.34 -2.03 25.63
N TRP A 103 -5.94 -2.82 24.62
CA TRP A 103 -4.61 -2.71 24.02
C TRP A 103 -4.75 -2.49 22.53
N LEU A 104 -4.49 -1.25 22.12
CA LEU A 104 -4.24 -0.95 20.72
C LEU A 104 -2.79 -1.30 20.38
N PHE A 105 -2.58 -2.50 19.84
CA PHE A 105 -1.26 -2.94 19.39
C PHE A 105 -0.91 -2.32 18.04
N TRP A 106 -0.43 -1.08 18.04
CA TRP A 106 0.16 -0.47 16.85
C TRP A 106 1.50 0.18 17.15
N GLU A 107 2.54 -0.32 16.47
CA GLU A 107 3.87 0.30 16.46
C GLU A 107 3.97 1.17 15.19
N SER A 108 3.93 2.50 15.35
CA SER A 108 4.15 3.47 14.28
C SER A 108 5.60 3.98 14.32
N PRO A 109 6.38 3.94 13.21
CA PRO A 109 6.02 3.41 11.90
C PRO A 109 6.02 1.88 11.86
N LYS A 110 5.07 1.30 11.11
CA LYS A 110 5.07 -0.12 10.80
C LYS A 110 5.90 -0.38 9.55
N ILE A 111 6.96 -1.17 9.70
CA ILE A 111 7.91 -1.46 8.63
C ILE A 111 7.63 -2.85 8.06
N PHE A 112 7.47 -2.91 6.74
CA PHE A 112 7.40 -4.15 5.97
C PHE A 112 8.62 -4.24 5.05
N ASP A 113 9.45 -5.25 5.32
CA ASP A 113 10.66 -5.53 4.55
C ASP A 113 10.41 -6.70 3.60
N PHE A 114 10.69 -6.47 2.31
CA PHE A 114 10.54 -7.44 1.22
C PHE A 114 11.89 -7.94 0.68
N ASN A 115 13.01 -7.53 1.28
CA ASN A 115 14.35 -7.94 0.83
C ASN A 115 14.59 -9.45 0.89
N ALA A 116 13.86 -10.16 1.77
CA ALA A 116 13.93 -11.61 1.89
C ALA A 116 13.14 -12.37 0.80
N LEU A 117 12.34 -11.69 -0.01
CA LEU A 117 11.60 -12.32 -1.10
C LEU A 117 12.53 -12.70 -2.25
N PRO A 118 12.21 -13.76 -3.03
CA PRO A 118 12.92 -14.07 -4.27
C PRO A 118 12.96 -12.86 -5.20
N GLY A 119 14.16 -12.48 -5.66
CA GLY A 119 14.36 -11.27 -6.46
C GLY A 119 14.73 -10.02 -5.65
N GLY A 120 14.75 -10.11 -4.31
CA GLY A 120 15.20 -9.03 -3.42
C GLY A 120 14.19 -7.91 -3.24
N GLY A 121 12.90 -8.18 -3.46
CA GLY A 121 11.82 -7.23 -3.30
C GLY A 121 10.53 -7.71 -3.96
N LYS A 122 9.50 -6.87 -3.90
CA LYS A 122 8.20 -7.09 -4.54
C LYS A 122 8.12 -6.29 -5.83
N LEU A 123 7.97 -7.00 -6.95
CA LEU A 123 7.86 -6.37 -8.27
C LEU A 123 6.41 -5.97 -8.56
N VAL A 124 6.19 -4.71 -8.90
CA VAL A 124 4.88 -4.14 -9.27
C VAL A 124 5.01 -3.25 -10.52
N PRO A 125 3.96 -3.11 -11.34
CA PRO A 125 3.94 -2.19 -12.49
C PRO A 125 4.15 -0.75 -12.04
N ALA A 126 4.98 0.03 -12.75
CA ALA A 126 5.27 1.42 -12.35
C ALA A 126 4.17 2.43 -12.72
N ASP A 127 3.25 2.05 -13.60
CA ASP A 127 2.21 2.92 -14.15
C ASP A 127 1.00 3.08 -13.21
N ARG A 128 0.75 2.09 -12.35
CA ARG A 128 -0.45 2.02 -11.53
C ARG A 128 -0.12 1.45 -10.16
N ILE A 129 0.29 2.35 -9.27
CA ILE A 129 0.43 2.06 -7.84
C ILE A 129 -0.34 3.14 -7.11
N PHE A 130 -1.34 2.70 -6.37
CA PHE A 130 -2.17 3.55 -5.55
C PHE A 130 -2.05 3.11 -4.11
N MET A 131 -1.91 4.06 -3.21
CA MET A 131 -2.07 3.82 -1.79
C MET A 131 -3.52 4.06 -1.42
N PHE A 132 -4.10 3.16 -0.65
CA PHE A 132 -5.49 3.27 -0.23
C PHE A 132 -5.62 3.31 1.29
N VAL A 133 -6.72 3.92 1.74
CA VAL A 133 -7.16 3.91 3.13
C VAL A 133 -8.68 3.80 3.18
N LYS A 134 -9.18 3.07 4.16
CA LYS A 134 -10.60 2.87 4.44
C LYS A 134 -10.81 2.61 5.93
N GLY A 135 -11.56 3.49 6.57
CA GLY A 135 -12.14 3.25 7.88
C GLY A 135 -13.36 2.33 7.81
N ALA A 136 -13.65 1.68 8.93
CA ALA A 136 -14.92 1.06 9.24
C ALA A 136 -15.32 1.49 10.64
N SER A 137 -16.57 1.92 10.81
CA SER A 137 -17.13 2.46 12.07
C SER A 137 -16.48 3.75 12.61
N LEU A 138 -15.54 4.35 11.90
CA LEU A 138 -14.86 5.57 12.35
C LEU A 138 -15.79 6.79 12.33
N ALA A 139 -15.69 7.63 13.37
CA ALA A 139 -16.47 8.85 13.49
C ALA A 139 -15.99 9.97 12.55
N THR A 140 -14.71 9.96 12.16
CA THR A 140 -14.10 10.99 11.30
C THR A 140 -13.17 10.37 10.26
N ALA A 141 -12.93 11.10 9.18
CA ALA A 141 -11.99 10.70 8.14
C ALA A 141 -10.57 10.55 8.70
N VAL A 142 -9.86 9.52 8.24
CA VAL A 142 -8.48 9.21 8.62
C VAL A 142 -7.49 9.47 7.49
N SER A 143 -6.28 9.87 7.87
CA SER A 143 -5.13 9.96 6.97
C SER A 143 -4.07 8.92 7.29
N MET A 144 -3.37 8.43 6.26
CA MET A 144 -2.18 7.59 6.41
C MET A 144 -1.09 8.09 5.47
N SER A 145 0.16 8.01 5.92
CA SER A 145 1.32 8.24 5.07
C SER A 145 2.17 6.98 4.95
N ALA A 146 2.85 6.82 3.82
CA ALA A 146 3.82 5.76 3.63
C ALA A 146 5.09 6.28 2.97
N ARG A 147 6.21 5.66 3.33
CA ARG A 147 7.50 5.80 2.67
C ARG A 147 7.85 4.49 1.96
N PHE A 148 8.21 4.60 0.69
CA PHE A 148 8.64 3.49 -0.15
C PHE A 148 10.15 3.59 -0.39
N ASP A 149 10.89 2.52 -0.15
CA ASP A 149 12.26 2.38 -0.63
C ASP A 149 12.23 1.37 -1.80
N PHE A 150 12.58 1.81 -3.01
CA PHE A 150 12.38 1.02 -4.23
C PHE A 150 13.48 1.22 -5.28
N THR A 151 13.54 0.33 -6.28
CA THR A 151 14.37 0.50 -7.48
C THR A 151 13.52 0.37 -8.74
N LEU A 152 13.95 1.02 -9.83
CA LEU A 152 13.31 0.87 -11.13
C LEU A 152 13.95 -0.29 -11.92
N VAL A 153 13.10 -1.08 -12.53
CA VAL A 153 13.49 -2.20 -13.39
C VAL A 153 12.90 -1.98 -14.77
N ASP A 154 13.77 -1.89 -15.78
CA ASP A 154 13.35 -1.88 -17.17
C ASP A 154 12.92 -3.30 -17.57
N LEU A 155 11.68 -3.45 -18.00
CA LEU A 155 11.15 -4.72 -18.49
C LEU A 155 11.09 -4.71 -20.01
N SER A 156 11.23 -5.88 -20.62
CA SER A 156 10.79 -6.06 -22.00
C SER A 156 9.26 -6.01 -22.07
N ALA A 157 8.71 -5.71 -23.26
CA ALA A 157 7.26 -5.69 -23.45
C ALA A 157 6.59 -7.02 -23.07
N THR A 158 7.25 -8.15 -23.36
CA THR A 158 6.74 -9.49 -23.00
C THR A 158 6.69 -9.69 -21.48
N GLU A 159 7.78 -9.38 -20.76
CA GLU A 159 7.82 -9.51 -19.29
C GLU A 159 6.82 -8.58 -18.60
N TYR A 160 6.59 -7.39 -19.15
CA TYR A 160 5.59 -6.47 -18.64
C TYR A 160 4.17 -6.99 -18.82
N ILE A 161 3.86 -7.59 -19.98
CA ILE A 161 2.54 -8.20 -20.21
C ILE A 161 2.32 -9.37 -19.25
N GLU A 162 3.32 -10.23 -19.04
CA GLU A 162 3.23 -11.33 -18.08
C GLU A 162 2.97 -10.83 -16.66
N LEU A 163 3.69 -9.78 -16.23
CA LEU A 163 3.47 -9.14 -14.93
C LEU A 163 2.05 -8.56 -14.82
N ALA A 164 1.60 -7.83 -15.83
CA ALA A 164 0.31 -7.19 -15.83
C ALA A 164 -0.86 -8.20 -15.88
N GLN A 165 -0.67 -9.33 -16.57
CA GLN A 165 -1.61 -10.46 -16.57
C GLN A 165 -1.66 -11.16 -15.22
N ALA A 166 -0.50 -11.39 -14.59
CA ALA A 166 -0.43 -12.00 -13.26
C ALA A 166 -1.17 -11.16 -12.21
N LEU A 167 -1.09 -9.83 -12.34
CA LEU A 167 -1.71 -8.88 -11.41
C LEU A 167 -3.13 -8.42 -11.85
N ARG A 168 -3.63 -8.88 -12.99
CA ARG A 168 -4.92 -8.46 -13.58
C ARG A 168 -5.09 -6.95 -13.72
N VAL A 169 -4.00 -6.25 -14.01
CA VAL A 169 -3.99 -4.77 -14.13
C VAL A 169 -4.41 -4.31 -15.54
N LEU A 170 -4.29 -5.21 -16.54
CA LEU A 170 -4.80 -5.01 -17.90
C LEU A 170 -6.08 -5.83 -18.10
N THR A 171 -7.22 -5.20 -17.84
CA THR A 171 -8.55 -5.69 -18.26
C THR A 171 -9.24 -4.63 -19.09
#